data_AF-A0A947U4Z1-F1
#
_entry.id   AF-A0A947U4Z1-F1
#
_cell.length_a   1.000
_cell.length_b   1.000
_cell.length_c   1.000
_cell.angle_alpha   90.00
_cell.angle_beta   90.00
_cell.angle_gamma   90.00
#
_symmetry.space_group_name_H-M   'P 1'
#
loop_
_entity.id
_entity.type
_entity.pdbx_description
1 polymer ?
#
loop_
_entity_poly.entity_id
_entity_poly.type
_entity_poly.pdbx_seq_one_letter_code
_entity_poly.pdbx_strand_id
1 'polypeptide(L)'
;LLDSTPRQLYLQELLGFSQPRYLHVPLIIQPDGHKLGKSYRSPPLPADQATPLLIRALRALGQTLPDGASYGQPAELLRWASQHWDATRIPRCLTLAEAQLR
;
A
#
# COMPACT_ATOMS: atom_id res chain seq x y z
N LEU A 1 11.94 -5.67 -3.94
CA LEU A 1 11.69 -4.86 -5.16
C LEU A 1 12.54 -3.61 -5.16
N LEU A 2 12.54 -2.83 -4.07
CA LEU A 2 13.41 -1.65 -3.92
C LEU A 2 14.87 -1.91 -4.33
N ASP A 3 15.49 -2.96 -3.79
CA ASP A 3 16.90 -3.30 -4.09
C ASP A 3 17.14 -3.78 -5.54
N SER A 4 16.07 -4.14 -6.25
CA SER A 4 16.14 -4.57 -7.65
C SER A 4 15.98 -3.41 -8.62
N THR A 5 15.41 -2.27 -8.20
CA THR A 5 15.16 -1.11 -9.06
C THR A 5 16.43 -0.59 -9.76
N PRO A 6 17.60 -0.44 -9.09
CA PRO A 6 18.81 0.01 -9.77
C PRO A 6 19.26 -0.94 -10.89
N ARG A 7 19.18 -2.26 -10.66
CA ARG A 7 19.51 -3.27 -11.69
C ARG A 7 18.50 -3.24 -12.85
N GLN A 8 17.22 -3.02 -12.56
CA GLN A 8 16.18 -2.89 -13.58
C GLN A 8 16.40 -1.64 -14.44
N LEU A 9 16.78 -0.52 -13.84
CA LEU A 9 17.09 0.72 -14.56
C LEU A 9 18.32 0.55 -15.46
N TYR A 10 19.38 -0.06 -14.93
CA TYR A 10 20.59 -0.33 -15.71
C TYR A 10 20.31 -1.23 -16.92
N LEU A 11 19.50 -2.28 -16.74
CA LEU A 11 19.10 -3.13 -17.86
C LEU A 11 18.27 -2.36 -18.90
N GLN A 12 17.36 -1.48 -18.48
CA GLN A 12 16.59 -0.65 -19.40
C GLN A 12 17.48 0.31 -20.20
N GLU A 13 18.49 0.90 -19.56
CA GLU A 13 19.48 1.75 -20.22
C GLU A 13 20.25 0.99 -21.30
N LEU A 14 20.79 -0.20 -20.97
CA LEU A 14 21.52 -1.03 -21.93
C LEU A 14 20.68 -1.47 -23.14
N LEU A 15 19.37 -1.63 -22.94
CA LEU A 15 18.44 -2.04 -23.98
C LEU A 15 17.77 -0.86 -24.71
N GLY A 16 18.10 0.39 -24.35
CA GLY A 16 17.52 1.59 -24.95
C GLY A 16 16.03 1.79 -24.64
N PHE A 17 15.53 1.24 -23.54
CA PHE A 17 14.14 1.40 -23.11
C PHE A 17 13.92 2.68 -22.29
N SER A 18 12.70 3.23 -22.38
CA SER A 18 12.26 4.32 -21.50
C SER A 18 12.18 3.86 -20.05
N GLN A 19 12.68 4.67 -19.12
CA GLN A 19 12.63 4.38 -17.68
C GLN A 19 11.34 4.93 -17.05
N PRO A 20 10.50 4.09 -16.41
CA PRO A 20 9.31 4.56 -15.72
C PRO A 20 9.68 5.24 -14.39
N ARG A 21 8.71 5.96 -13.83
CA ARG A 21 8.80 6.47 -12.47
C ARG A 21 8.46 5.36 -11.47
N TYR A 22 9.34 5.17 -10.48
CA TYR A 22 9.15 4.18 -9.43
C TYR A 22 8.63 4.83 -8.15
N LEU A 23 7.66 4.18 -7.51
CA LEU A 23 7.18 4.50 -6.18
C LEU A 23 7.19 3.21 -5.36
N HIS A 24 7.93 3.20 -4.26
CA HIS A 24 7.98 2.07 -3.34
C HIS A 24 7.12 2.39 -2.12
N VAL A 25 6.23 1.47 -1.76
CA VAL A 25 5.38 1.60 -0.57
C VAL A 25 5.97 0.79 0.60
N PRO A 26 5.79 1.24 1.85
CA PRO A 26 6.27 0.51 3.02
C PRO A 26 5.67 -0.90 3.11
N LEU A 27 6.46 -1.83 3.64
CA LEU A 27 5.96 -3.17 3.98
C LEU A 27 5.33 -3.16 5.36
N ILE A 28 4.13 -3.72 5.48
CA ILE A 28 3.51 -3.94 6.78
C ILE A 28 4.20 -5.15 7.45
N ILE A 29 4.68 -4.93 8.68
CA ILE A 29 5.38 -5.92 9.50
C ILE A 29 4.53 -6.26 10.71
N GLN A 30 4.34 -7.55 10.95
CA GLN A 30 3.63 -8.07 12.11
C GLN A 30 4.44 -7.82 13.40
N PRO A 31 3.79 -7.84 14.59
CA PRO A 31 4.49 -7.59 15.86
C PRO A 31 5.67 -8.52 16.16
N ASP A 32 5.67 -9.72 15.58
CA ASP A 32 6.74 -10.72 15.68
C ASP A 32 7.93 -10.44 14.73
N GLY A 33 7.89 -9.32 13.99
CA GLY A 33 8.94 -8.91 13.05
C GLY A 33 8.82 -9.54 11.66
N HIS A 34 7.80 -10.38 11.42
CA HIS A 34 7.60 -11.02 10.13
C HIS A 34 6.83 -10.11 9.15
N LYS A 35 7.17 -10.21 7.86
CA LYS A 35 6.44 -9.52 6.78
C LYS A 35 5.07 -10.16 6.61
N LEU A 36 4.03 -9.32 6.49
CA LEU A 36 2.70 -9.78 6.12
C LEU A 36 2.77 -10.32 4.68
N GLY A 37 2.74 -11.65 4.52
CA GLY A 37 3.05 -12.29 3.25
C GLY A 37 2.57 -13.74 3.17
N LYS A 38 2.31 -14.19 1.93
CA LYS A 38 1.80 -15.53 1.62
C LYS A 38 2.67 -16.66 2.19
N SER A 39 3.96 -16.43 2.38
CA SER A 39 4.89 -17.39 3.00
C SER A 39 4.59 -17.66 4.48
N TYR A 40 3.79 -16.82 5.16
CA TYR A 40 3.49 -16.93 6.59
C TYR A 40 2.00 -17.16 6.91
N ARG A 41 1.25 -17.82 5.99
CA ARG A 41 -0.18 -18.15 6.17
C ARG A 41 -1.01 -16.97 6.68
N SER A 42 -0.72 -15.75 6.24
CA SER A 42 -1.59 -14.61 6.55
C SER A 42 -3.02 -15.00 6.12
N PRO A 43 -4.03 -14.82 7.00
CA PRO A 43 -5.39 -15.22 6.69
C PRO A 43 -5.83 -14.52 5.40
N PRO A 44 -6.68 -15.18 4.59
CA PRO A 44 -7.27 -14.53 3.43
C PRO A 44 -8.04 -13.29 3.89
N LEU A 45 -8.07 -12.26 3.04
CA LEU A 45 -8.89 -11.07 3.30
C LEU A 45 -10.35 -11.46 3.08
N PRO A 46 -11.21 -11.44 4.12
CA PRO A 46 -12.60 -11.85 3.97
C PRO A 46 -13.40 -10.73 3.29
N ALA A 47 -14.22 -11.11 2.31
CA ALA A 47 -14.88 -10.16 1.41
C ALA A 47 -15.91 -9.27 2.11
N ASP A 48 -16.55 -9.78 3.16
CA ASP A 48 -17.47 -9.05 4.04
C ASP A 48 -16.78 -7.94 4.85
N GLN A 49 -15.45 -8.00 5.01
CA GLN A 49 -14.64 -6.96 5.66
C GLN A 49 -13.91 -6.05 4.66
N ALA A 50 -14.27 -6.08 3.37
CA ALA A 50 -13.56 -5.31 2.34
C ALA A 50 -13.49 -3.81 2.65
N THR A 51 -14.59 -3.18 3.05
CA THR A 51 -14.63 -1.74 3.39
C THR A 51 -13.67 -1.39 4.55
N PRO A 52 -13.77 -2.01 5.75
CA PRO A 52 -12.85 -1.68 6.85
C PRO A 52 -11.38 -1.99 6.51
N LEU A 53 -11.11 -3.04 5.73
CA LEU A 53 -9.76 -3.35 5.28
C LEU A 53 -9.19 -2.31 4.31
N LEU A 54 -10.02 -1.79 3.39
CA LEU A 54 -9.63 -0.70 2.50
C LEU A 54 -9.39 0.60 3.27
N ILE A 55 -10.23 0.94 4.25
CA ILE A 55 -10.01 2.10 5.13
C ILE A 55 -8.66 1.99 5.83
N ARG A 56 -8.36 0.81 6.41
CA ARG A 56 -7.08 0.54 7.06
C ARG A 56 -5.90 0.67 6.10
N ALA A 57 -6.02 0.17 4.88
CA ALA A 57 -4.99 0.28 3.85
C ALA A 57 -4.75 1.75 3.42
N LEU A 58 -5.81 2.53 3.22
CA LEU A 58 -5.72 3.95 2.85
C LEU A 58 -5.04 4.76 3.97
N ARG A 59 -5.38 4.50 5.23
CA ARG A 59 -4.70 5.11 6.39
C ARG A 59 -3.23 4.72 6.46
N ALA A 60 -2.89 3.45 6.22
CA ALA A 60 -1.50 3.00 6.16
C ALA A 60 -0.69 3.70 5.06
N LEU A 61 -1.34 4.04 3.94
CA LEU A 61 -0.79 4.83 2.83
C LEU A 61 -0.83 6.34 3.09
N GLY A 62 -1.15 6.76 4.31
CA GLY A 62 -1.15 8.15 4.74
C GLY A 62 -2.30 8.99 4.20
N GLN A 63 -3.33 8.40 3.60
CA GLN A 63 -4.47 9.12 3.05
C GLN A 63 -5.41 9.60 4.18
N THR A 64 -5.96 10.81 4.04
CA THR A 64 -7.03 11.31 4.94
C THR A 64 -8.36 10.86 4.39
N LEU A 65 -9.17 10.23 5.23
CA LEU A 65 -10.57 9.97 4.92
C LEU A 65 -11.42 11.03 5.64
N PRO A 66 -12.48 11.57 5.00
CA PRO A 66 -13.39 12.52 5.65
C PRO A 66 -14.05 11.88 6.87
N ASP A 67 -14.05 12.61 7.98
CA ASP A 67 -14.71 12.19 9.22
C ASP A 67 -16.21 12.04 9.00
N GLY A 68 -16.79 10.95 9.51
CA GLY A 68 -18.24 10.70 9.44
C GLY A 68 -18.75 10.12 8.10
N ALA A 69 -17.88 9.88 7.12
CA ALA A 69 -18.29 9.18 5.90
C ALA A 69 -18.54 7.70 6.19
N SER A 70 -19.82 7.30 6.18
CA SER A 70 -20.20 5.89 6.20
C SER A 70 -20.03 5.31 4.79
N TYR A 71 -18.87 4.73 4.51
CA TYR A 71 -18.65 4.00 3.27
C TYR A 71 -19.36 2.64 3.34
N GLY A 72 -20.58 2.57 2.80
CA GLY A 72 -21.36 1.32 2.80
C GLY A 72 -20.80 0.28 1.84
N GLN A 73 -20.24 0.71 0.70
CA GLN A 73 -19.71 -0.20 -0.32
C GLN A 73 -18.22 0.04 -0.63
N PRO A 74 -17.41 -1.03 -0.82
CA PRO A 74 -16.00 -0.92 -1.20
C PRO A 74 -15.76 -0.09 -2.47
N ALA A 75 -16.67 -0.19 -3.45
CA ALA A 75 -16.55 0.51 -4.72
C ALA A 75 -16.68 2.04 -4.58
N GLU A 76 -17.54 2.50 -3.67
CA GLU A 76 -17.72 3.94 -3.39
C GLU A 76 -16.46 4.51 -2.74
N LEU A 77 -15.90 3.78 -1.77
CA LEU A 77 -14.64 4.16 -1.12
C LEU A 77 -13.49 4.23 -2.14
N LEU A 78 -13.34 3.23 -3.01
CA LEU A 78 -12.29 3.24 -4.03
C LEU A 78 -12.47 4.37 -5.05
N ARG A 79 -13.71 4.69 -5.45
CA ARG A 79 -14.01 5.82 -6.33
C ARG A 79 -13.64 7.15 -5.68
N TRP A 80 -13.98 7.32 -4.41
CA TRP A 80 -13.61 8.53 -3.67
C TRP A 80 -12.08 8.63 -3.51
N ALA A 81 -11.44 7.54 -3.10
CA ALA A 81 -9.99 7.51 -2.86
C ALA A 81 -9.17 7.78 -4.11
N SER A 82 -9.60 7.32 -5.29
CA SER A 82 -8.89 7.59 -6.55
C SER A 82 -8.94 9.06 -6.94
N GLN A 83 -10.02 9.78 -6.62
CA GLN A 83 -10.18 11.20 -6.89
C GLN A 83 -9.36 12.08 -5.94
N HIS A 84 -9.12 11.60 -4.71
CA HIS A 84 -8.44 12.35 -3.64
C HIS A 84 -7.05 11.79 -3.34
N TRP A 85 -6.51 10.95 -4.23
CA TRP A 85 -5.25 10.28 -4.03
C TRP A 85 -4.08 11.26 -4.02
N ASP A 86 -3.26 11.18 -2.98
CA ASP A 86 -2.00 11.92 -2.90
C ASP A 86 -0.84 10.98 -2.57
N ALA A 87 -0.05 10.66 -3.60
CA ALA A 87 1.12 9.79 -3.48
C ALA A 87 2.22 10.38 -2.59
N THR A 88 2.26 11.70 -2.40
CA THR A 88 3.28 12.36 -1.57
C THR A 88 3.11 12.07 -0.08
N ARG A 89 1.92 11.62 0.32
CA ARG A 89 1.55 11.27 1.70
C ARG A 89 1.94 9.86 2.11
N ILE A 90 2.35 9.03 1.17
CA ILE A 90 2.80 7.68 1.46
C ILE A 90 4.04 7.78 2.37
N PRO A 91 4.06 7.09 3.53
CA PRO A 91 5.20 7.14 4.44
C PRO A 91 6.51 6.75 3.74
N ARG A 92 7.56 7.54 3.95
CA ARG A 92 8.89 7.31 3.34
C ARG A 92 9.76 6.44 4.25
N CYS A 93 9.27 5.25 4.54
CA CYS A 93 9.97 4.24 5.35
C CYS A 93 9.92 2.88 4.65
N LEU A 94 10.84 1.98 5.03
CA LEU A 94 10.86 0.62 4.48
C LEU A 94 9.70 -0.21 5.02
N THR A 95 9.30 0.05 6.27
CA THR A 95 8.34 -0.77 7.00
C THR A 95 7.39 0.07 7.85
N LEU A 96 6.18 -0.45 8.04
CA LEU A 96 5.19 0.05 8.99
C LEU A 96 4.85 -1.08 9.95
N ALA A 97 4.85 -0.82 11.25
CA ALA A 97 4.42 -1.82 12.22
C ALA A 97 2.89 -1.95 12.17
N GLU A 98 2.39 -3.17 12.06
CA GLU A 98 0.95 -3.44 11.99
C GLU A 98 0.19 -2.85 13.19
N ALA A 99 0.82 -2.86 14.37
CA ALA A 99 0.27 -2.32 15.61
C ALA A 99 0.02 -0.79 15.57
N GLN A 100 0.66 -0.07 14.65
CA GLN A 100 0.49 1.37 14.46
C GLN A 100 -0.67 1.70 13.50
N LEU A 101 -1.21 0.69 12.80
CA LEU A 101 -2.29 0.82 11.82
C LEU A 101 -3.65 0.57 12.49
N ARG A 102 -4.08 1.52 13.33
CA ARG A 102 -5.40 1.53 13.98
C ARG A 102 -6.44 2.31 13.15
#